data_AF-A0A380EL11-F1
#
_entry.id   AF-A0A380EL11-F1
#
_cell.length_a   1.000
_cell.length_b   1.000
_cell.length_c   1.000
_cell.angle_alpha   90.00
_cell.angle_beta   90.00
_cell.angle_gamma   90.00
#
_symmetry.space_group_name_H-M   'P 1'
#
loop_
_entity.id
_entity.type
_entity.pdbx_description
1 polymer ?
#
loop_
_entity_poly.entity_id
_entity_poly.type
_entity_poly.pdbx_seq_one_letter_code
_entity_poly.pdbx_strand_id
1 'polypeptide(L)' 'MKLHKLHFKIIGEIAERYTERQGGYTRILKQGPRRGDGAESVIIELV' A
#
# COMPACT_ATOMS: atom_id res chain seq x y z
N MET A 1 3.86 20.97 18.57
CA MET A 1 3.95 19.59 18.04
C MET A 1 2.84 19.40 17.01
N LYS A 2 3.15 19.29 15.71
CA LYS A 2 2.13 19.08 14.66
C LYS A 2 1.84 17.58 14.56
N LEU A 3 0.63 17.14 14.88
CA LEU A 3 0.21 15.77 14.57
C LEU A 3 0.00 15.65 13.05
N HIS A 4 0.77 14.76 12.43
CA HIS A 4 0.73 14.54 10.98
C HIS A 4 -0.51 13.72 10.61
N LYS A 5 -1.33 14.20 9.67
CA LYS A 5 -2.61 13.56 9.26
C LYS A 5 -2.53 12.06 8.94
N LEU A 6 -1.34 11.58 8.54
CA LEU A 6 -1.09 10.18 8.21
C LEU A 6 -1.33 9.23 9.39
N HIS A 7 -0.96 9.61 10.61
CA HIS A 7 -1.09 8.70 11.76
C HIS A 7 -2.55 8.34 12.01
N PHE A 8 -3.47 9.32 12.01
CA PHE A 8 -4.90 9.10 12.16
C PHE A 8 -5.47 8.20 11.06
N LYS A 9 -4.98 8.34 9.82
CA LYS A 9 -5.43 7.50 8.71
C LYS A 9 -5.00 6.05 8.87
N ILE A 10 -3.76 5.81 9.29
CA ILE A 10 -3.22 4.45 9.47
C ILE A 10 -3.89 3.74 10.65
N ILE A 11 -3.99 4.40 11.81
CA ILE A 11 -4.51 3.77 13.04
C ILE A 11 -6.04 3.77 13.12
N GLY A 12 -6.72 4.57 12.28
CA GLY A 12 -8.17 4.60 12.16
C GLY A 12 -8.65 3.78 10.98
N GLU A 13 -9.06 4.46 9.91
CA GLU A 13 -9.68 3.90 8.71
C GLU A 13 -8.98 2.66 8.16
N ILE A 14 -7.64 2.70 8.02
CA ILE A 14 -6.88 1.58 7.45
C ILE A 14 -6.83 0.39 8.43
N ALA A 15 -6.59 0.63 9.72
CA ALA A 15 -6.54 -0.42 10.71
C ALA A 15 -7.90 -1.14 10.85
N GLU A 16 -9.00 -0.37 10.85
CA GLU A 16 -10.36 -0.91 10.98
C GLU A 16 -10.69 -1.87 9.82
N ARG A 17 -10.32 -1.50 8.58
CA ARG A 17 -10.52 -2.33 7.37
C ARG A 17 -9.84 -3.70 7.45
N TYR A 18 -8.80 -3.87 8.27
CA TYR A 18 -7.98 -5.08 8.32
C TYR A 18 -8.07 -5.86 9.62
N THR A 19 -9.01 -5.51 10.51
CA THR A 19 -9.18 -6.12 11.84
C THR A 19 -9.28 -7.65 11.82
N GLU A 20 -10.02 -8.22 10.88
CA GLU A 20 -10.21 -9.67 10.75
C GLU A 20 -9.17 -10.36 9.86
N ARG A 21 -8.31 -9.60 9.18
CA ARG A 21 -7.34 -10.15 8.22
C ARG A 21 -6.01 -10.46 8.91
N GLN A 22 -5.59 -11.72 8.85
CA GLN A 22 -4.27 -12.16 9.31
C GLN A 22 -3.27 -12.19 8.15
N GLY A 23 -2.60 -11.05 7.91
CA GLY A 23 -1.58 -10.92 6.87
C GLY A 23 -2.12 -10.71 5.45
N GLY A 24 -1.22 -10.56 4.48
CA GLY A 24 -1.58 -10.31 3.08
C GLY A 24 -2.29 -8.98 2.85
N TYR A 25 -1.88 -7.93 3.56
CA TYR A 25 -2.47 -6.58 3.46
C TYR A 25 -2.12 -5.87 2.16
N THR A 26 -1.09 -6.35 1.46
CA THR A 26 -0.63 -5.79 0.20
C THR A 26 -0.72 -6.81 -0.92
N ARG A 27 -0.95 -6.30 -2.14
CA ARG A 27 -0.86 -7.05 -3.39
C ARG A 27 0.15 -6.39 -4.30
N ILE A 28 0.90 -7.21 -5.04
CA ILE A 28 1.80 -6.79 -6.10
C ILE A 28 1.24 -7.27 -7.44
N LEU A 29 1.09 -6.36 -8.40
CA LEU A 29 0.71 -6.65 -9.78
C LEU A 29 1.91 -6.35 -10.69
N LYS A 30 2.37 -7.34 -11.45
CA LYS A 30 3.46 -7.16 -12.42
C LYS A 30 2.98 -6.31 -13.59
N GLN A 31 3.66 -5.20 -13.83
CA GLN A 31 3.35 -4.29 -14.94
C GLN A 31 4.30 -4.49 -16.13
N GLY A 32 5.48 -5.06 -15.87
CA GLY A 32 6.51 -5.31 -16.87
C GLY A 32 7.53 -4.16 -16.97
N PRO A 33 8.37 -4.15 -18.00
CA PRO A 33 9.41 -3.14 -18.16
C PRO A 33 8.86 -1.72 -18.33
N ARG A 34 9.43 -0.76 -17.60
CA ARG A 34 9.16 0.67 -17.75
C ARG A 34 9.72 1.17 -19.08
N ARG A 35 8.93 1.99 -19.77
CA ARG A 35 9.39 2.68 -20.99
C ARG A 35 10.52 3.65 -20.65
N GLY A 36 11.67 3.47 -21.32
CA GLY A 36 12.85 4.33 -21.18
C GLY A 36 14.08 3.52 -20.78
N ASP A 37 14.10 3.05 -19.54
CA ASP A 37 15.23 2.31 -18.96
C ASP A 37 15.01 0.79 -18.89
N GLY A 38 13.83 0.30 -19.28
CA GLY A 38 13.52 -1.13 -19.30
C GLY A 38 13.48 -1.79 -17.92
N ALA A 39 13.45 -0.99 -16.84
CA ALA A 39 13.40 -1.53 -15.49
C ALA A 39 12.04 -2.18 -15.22
N GLU A 40 12.02 -3.39 -14.67
CA GLU A 40 10.79 -4.07 -14.26
C GLU A 40 10.01 -3.23 -13.23
N SER A 41 8.73 -2.99 -13.49
CA SER A 41 7.86 -2.24 -12.58
C SER A 41 6.66 -3.06 -12.12
N VAL A 42 6.14 -2.66 -10.95
CA VAL A 42 4.97 -3.26 -10.33
C VAL A 42 4.06 -2.19 -9.76
N ILE A 43 2.77 -2.52 -9.65
CA ILE A 43 1.80 -1.76 -8.88
C ILE A 43 1.67 -2.45 -7.53
N ILE A 44 1.79 -1.69 -6.43
CA ILE A 44 1.56 -2.18 -5.06
C ILE A 44 0.32 -1.52 -4.48
N GLU A 45 -0.60 -2.32 -3.95
CA GLU A 45 -1.89 -1.83 -3.44
C GLU A 45 -2.22 -2.48 -2.09
N LEU A 46 -2.99 -1.74 -1.29
CA LEU A 46 -3.65 -2.25 -0.08
C LEU A 46 -4.90 -3.05 -0.48
N VAL A 47 -5.07 -4.26 0.07
CA VAL A 47 -6.14 -5.22 -0.32
C VAL A 47 -7.52 -4.83 0.20
#